data_AF-A0A5C6UM58-F1
#
_entry.id   AF-A0A5C6UM58-F1
#
_cell.length_a   1.000
_cell.length_b   1.000
_cell.length_c   1.000
_cell.angle_alpha   90.00
_cell.angle_beta   90.00
_cell.angle_gamma   90.00
#
_symmetry.space_group_name_H-M   'P 1'
#
loop_
_entity.id
_entity.type
_entity.pdbx_description
1 polymer ?
#
loop_
_entity_poly.entity_id
_entity_poly.type
_entity_poly.pdbx_seq_one_letter_code
_entity_poly.pdbx_strand_id
1 'polypeptide(L)'
;MMFLIPVLGPWLVKRCSEKVAKAASWGLIALAVILGLWWAYTAIYNDGRNDLLTEQAVAQAKADALQRDRERKADDRRREELKAGQAIDDQQRKELENATENLPDAAPGARQRSRVCIELRQQARAKGKPEPAC
;
A
#
# COMPACT_ATOMS: atom_id res chain seq x y z
N MET A 1 -3.07 93.44 -8.04
CA MET A 1 -3.70 92.15 -7.65
C MET A 1 -2.99 90.98 -8.34
N MET A 2 -1.73 90.67 -7.99
CA MET A 2 -0.98 89.61 -8.71
C MET A 2 0.08 88.89 -7.86
N PHE A 3 -0.13 88.79 -6.53
CA PHE A 3 0.86 88.18 -5.61
C PHE A 3 0.28 87.13 -4.64
N LEU A 4 -1.02 86.81 -4.70
CA LEU A 4 -1.65 85.85 -3.77
C LEU A 4 -1.65 84.39 -4.26
N ILE A 5 -1.43 84.15 -5.56
CA ILE A 5 -1.51 82.81 -6.17
C ILE A 5 -0.35 81.88 -5.78
N PRO A 6 0.94 82.31 -5.72
CA PRO A 6 2.04 81.38 -5.48
C PRO A 6 2.14 80.89 -4.03
N VAL A 7 1.46 81.54 -3.08
CA VAL A 7 1.47 81.15 -1.65
C VAL A 7 0.29 80.24 -1.30
N LEU A 8 -0.87 80.45 -1.92
CA LEU A 8 -2.08 79.65 -1.68
C LEU A 8 -2.03 78.26 -2.33
N GLY A 9 -1.42 78.14 -3.51
CA GLY A 9 -1.31 76.86 -4.24
C GLY A 9 -0.60 75.77 -3.44
N PRO A 10 0.64 75.98 -2.96
CA PRO A 10 1.39 75.00 -2.19
C PRO A 10 0.72 74.62 -0.86
N TRP A 11 0.05 75.57 -0.20
CA TRP A 11 -0.64 75.34 1.05
C TRP A 11 -1.90 74.47 0.88
N LEU A 12 -2.68 74.70 -0.18
CA LEU A 12 -3.84 73.87 -0.53
C LEU A 12 -3.42 72.45 -0.90
N VAL A 13 -2.34 72.28 -1.68
CA VAL A 13 -1.81 70.95 -2.03
C VAL A 13 -1.34 70.19 -0.79
N LYS A 14 -0.63 70.85 0.14
CA LYS A 14 -0.17 70.24 1.40
C LYS A 14 -1.32 69.82 2.31
N ARG A 15 -2.38 70.64 2.38
CA ARG A 15 -3.57 70.36 3.20
C ARG A 15 -4.47 69.27 2.59
N CYS A 16 -4.53 69.18 1.26
CA CYS A 16 -5.19 68.08 0.56
C CYS A 16 -4.39 66.77 0.66
N SER A 17 -3.06 66.82 0.53
CA SER A 17 -2.21 65.63 0.65
C SER A 17 -2.23 65.04 2.06
N GLU A 18 -2.30 65.85 3.12
CA GLU A 18 -2.43 65.36 4.50
C GLU A 18 -3.76 64.64 4.76
N LYS A 19 -4.86 65.11 4.15
CA LYS A 19 -6.17 64.44 4.27
C LYS A 19 -6.24 63.15 3.47
N VAL A 20 -5.65 63.13 2.27
CA VAL A 20 -5.54 61.93 1.43
C VAL A 20 -4.59 60.91 2.08
N ALA A 21 -3.48 61.36 2.65
CA ALA A 21 -2.54 60.49 3.37
C ALA A 21 -3.18 59.85 4.61
N LYS A 22 -3.98 60.61 5.37
CA LYS A 22 -4.78 60.04 6.49
C LYS A 22 -5.82 59.04 6.00
N ALA A 23 -6.55 59.34 4.92
CA ALA A 23 -7.52 58.40 4.36
C ALA A 23 -6.83 57.11 3.86
N ALA A 24 -5.66 57.24 3.22
CA ALA A 24 -4.85 56.12 2.76
C ALA A 24 -4.30 55.29 3.94
N SER A 25 -3.84 55.92 5.02
CA SER A 25 -3.37 55.19 6.20
C SER A 25 -4.48 54.41 6.88
N TRP A 26 -5.69 54.99 7.00
CA TRP A 26 -6.86 54.26 7.51
C TRP A 26 -7.28 53.13 6.58
N GLY A 27 -7.18 53.31 5.26
CA GLY A 27 -7.42 52.25 4.27
C GLY A 27 -6.46 51.07 4.42
N LEU A 28 -5.16 51.35 4.63
CA LEU A 28 -4.16 50.31 4.89
C LEU A 28 -4.39 49.59 6.22
N ILE A 29 -4.77 50.33 7.27
CA ILE A 29 -5.12 49.72 8.56
C ILE A 29 -6.35 48.81 8.41
N ALA A 30 -7.40 49.29 7.75
CA ALA A 30 -8.60 48.49 7.50
C ALA A 30 -8.28 47.22 6.69
N LEU A 31 -7.44 47.34 5.65
CA LEU A 31 -7.03 46.22 4.83
C LEU A 31 -6.17 45.21 5.63
N ALA A 32 -5.28 45.68 6.49
CA ALA A 32 -4.50 44.83 7.38
C ALA A 32 -5.40 44.07 8.37
N VAL A 33 -6.42 44.71 8.93
CA VAL A 33 -7.41 44.07 9.81
C VAL A 33 -8.21 43.00 9.05
N ILE A 34 -8.67 43.31 7.83
CA ILE A 34 -9.41 42.35 6.99
C ILE A 34 -8.54 41.14 6.66
N LEU A 35 -7.28 41.35 6.27
CA LEU A 35 -6.34 40.26 5.99
C LEU A 35 -6.04 39.43 7.25
N GLY A 36 -5.90 40.06 8.40
CA GLY A 36 -5.70 39.36 9.68
C GLY A 36 -6.90 38.48 10.04
N LEU A 37 -8.12 39.00 9.90
CA LEU A 37 -9.36 38.24 10.11
C LEU A 37 -9.50 37.09 9.11
N TRP A 38 -9.16 37.33 7.84
CA TRP A 38 -9.16 36.29 6.81
C TRP A 38 -8.20 35.17 7.15
N TRP A 39 -6.96 35.49 7.52
CA TRP A 39 -5.97 34.50 7.94
C TRP A 39 -6.44 33.69 9.15
N ALA A 40 -6.95 34.35 10.18
CA ALA A 40 -7.49 33.68 11.37
C ALA A 40 -8.65 32.73 11.02
N TYR A 41 -9.57 33.16 10.17
CA TYR A 41 -10.67 32.33 9.69
C TYR A 41 -10.16 31.09 8.94
N THR A 42 -9.24 31.28 7.98
CA THR A 42 -8.70 30.15 7.20
C THR A 42 -7.92 29.17 8.06
N ALA A 43 -7.20 29.64 9.08
CA ALA A 43 -6.48 28.78 10.01
C ALA A 43 -7.43 27.87 10.77
N ILE A 44 -8.49 28.42 11.37
CA ILE A 44 -9.50 27.65 12.12
C ILE A 44 -10.23 26.67 11.19
N TYR A 45 -10.60 27.10 9.99
CA TYR A 45 -11.27 26.24 9.02
C TYR A 45 -10.39 25.07 8.57
N ASN A 46 -9.12 25.32 8.28
CA ASN A 46 -8.17 24.29 7.86
C ASN A 46 -7.86 23.32 9.00
N ASP A 47 -7.78 23.79 10.24
CA ASP A 47 -7.55 22.95 11.42
C ASP A 47 -8.69 21.95 11.60
N GLY A 48 -9.95 22.43 11.63
CA GLY A 48 -11.12 21.56 11.73
C GLY A 48 -11.25 20.59 10.54
N ARG A 49 -10.86 21.01 9.33
CA ARG A 49 -10.83 20.12 8.16
C ARG A 49 -9.76 19.03 8.30
N ASN A 50 -8.58 19.38 8.80
CA ASN A 50 -7.51 18.42 9.01
C ASN A 50 -7.86 17.41 10.10
N ASP A 51 -8.48 17.85 11.19
CA ASP A 51 -8.98 16.96 12.23
C ASP A 51 -9.95 15.92 11.65
N LEU A 52 -10.95 16.35 10.87
CA LEU A 52 -11.88 15.43 10.21
C LEU A 52 -11.19 14.46 9.24
N LEU A 53 -10.20 14.93 8.48
CA LEU A 53 -9.44 14.08 7.56
C LEU A 53 -8.59 13.05 8.33
N THR A 54 -8.00 13.44 9.45
CA THR A 54 -7.20 12.52 10.28
C THR A 54 -8.09 11.48 10.96
N GLU A 55 -9.27 11.86 11.46
CA GLU A 55 -10.25 10.93 12.01
C GLU A 55 -10.71 9.92 10.96
N GLN A 56 -11.00 10.37 9.73
CA GLN A 56 -11.36 9.48 8.62
C GLN A 56 -10.21 8.55 8.25
N ALA A 57 -8.97 9.05 8.17
CA ALA A 57 -7.80 8.23 7.87
C ALA A 57 -7.57 7.15 8.94
N VAL A 58 -7.76 7.49 10.22
CA VAL A 58 -7.68 6.53 11.33
C VAL A 58 -8.80 5.48 11.24
N ALA A 59 -10.02 5.90 10.92
CA ALA A 59 -11.16 4.99 10.74
C ALA A 59 -10.92 4.01 9.56
N GLN A 60 -10.42 4.51 8.43
CA GLN A 60 -10.06 3.70 7.28
C GLN A 60 -8.94 2.71 7.61
N ALA A 61 -7.87 3.18 8.27
CA ALA A 61 -6.77 2.32 8.68
C ALA A 61 -7.23 1.17 9.60
N LYS A 62 -8.16 1.44 10.51
CA LYS A 62 -8.78 0.41 11.37
C LYS A 62 -9.60 -0.59 10.56
N ALA A 63 -10.38 -0.12 9.59
CA ALA A 63 -11.17 -0.98 8.70
C ALA A 63 -10.26 -1.89 7.86
N ASP A 64 -9.21 -1.33 7.27
CA ASP A 64 -8.22 -2.06 6.47
C ASP A 64 -7.48 -3.11 7.31
N ALA A 65 -7.11 -2.77 8.55
CA ALA A 65 -6.48 -3.71 9.47
C ALA A 65 -7.41 -4.90 9.77
N LEU A 66 -8.69 -4.63 10.05
CA LEU A 66 -9.68 -5.69 10.28
C LEU A 66 -9.90 -6.56 9.04
N GLN A 67 -9.89 -5.96 7.85
CA GLN A 67 -10.03 -6.71 6.60
C GLN A 67 -8.81 -7.63 6.38
N ARG A 68 -7.59 -7.11 6.52
CA ARG A 68 -6.37 -7.91 6.40
C ARG A 68 -6.33 -9.07 7.39
N ASP A 69 -6.81 -8.87 8.62
CA ASP A 69 -6.93 -9.94 9.61
C ASP A 69 -7.92 -11.03 9.19
N ARG A 70 -9.05 -10.65 8.58
CA ARG A 70 -10.02 -11.62 8.03
C ARG A 70 -9.42 -12.39 6.85
N GLU A 71 -8.71 -11.71 5.96
CA GLU A 71 -8.04 -12.32 4.82
C GLU A 71 -6.96 -13.32 5.26
N ARG A 72 -6.13 -12.96 6.24
CA ARG A 72 -5.14 -13.88 6.84
C ARG A 72 -5.79 -15.12 7.43
N LYS A 73 -6.84 -14.95 8.24
CA LYS A 73 -7.60 -16.09 8.82
C LYS A 73 -8.27 -16.96 7.76
N ALA A 74 -8.64 -16.39 6.61
CA ALA A 74 -9.18 -17.16 5.50
C ALA A 74 -8.09 -17.94 4.77
N ASP A 75 -6.90 -17.35 4.55
CA ASP A 75 -5.76 -18.02 3.93
C ASP A 75 -5.24 -19.16 4.81
N ASP A 76 -5.12 -18.94 6.12
CA ASP A 76 -4.69 -19.98 7.06
C ASP A 76 -5.64 -21.18 7.05
N ARG A 77 -6.96 -20.95 7.07
CA ARG A 77 -7.95 -22.02 6.95
C ARG A 77 -7.85 -22.78 5.64
N ARG A 78 -7.67 -22.08 4.50
CA ARG A 78 -7.46 -22.75 3.21
C ARG A 78 -6.20 -23.61 3.22
N ARG A 79 -5.11 -23.15 3.83
CA ARG A 79 -3.87 -23.95 3.95
C ARG A 79 -4.08 -25.18 4.82
N GLU A 80 -4.84 -25.07 5.89
CA GLU A 80 -5.19 -26.23 6.74
C GLU A 80 -6.06 -27.23 5.98
N GLU A 81 -7.07 -26.76 5.25
CA GLU A 81 -7.92 -27.60 4.38
C GLU A 81 -7.09 -28.31 3.29
N LEU A 82 -6.17 -27.60 2.63
CA LEU A 82 -5.28 -28.20 1.63
C LEU A 82 -4.36 -29.26 2.24
N LYS A 83 -3.80 -29.03 3.43
CA LYS A 83 -2.99 -30.03 4.13
C LYS A 83 -3.81 -31.26 4.52
N ALA A 84 -5.04 -31.05 4.98
CA ALA A 84 -5.95 -32.15 5.30
C ALA A 84 -6.30 -32.97 4.05
N GLY A 85 -6.61 -32.29 2.93
CA GLY A 85 -6.84 -32.93 1.64
C GLY A 85 -5.63 -33.75 1.16
N GLN A 86 -4.43 -33.16 1.21
CA GLN A 86 -3.19 -33.87 0.86
C GLN A 86 -2.96 -35.11 1.72
N ALA A 87 -3.25 -35.04 3.02
CA ALA A 87 -3.11 -36.20 3.90
C ALA A 87 -4.08 -37.33 3.53
N ILE A 88 -5.31 -37.00 3.12
CA ILE A 88 -6.30 -37.96 2.64
C ILE A 88 -5.85 -38.56 1.30
N ASP A 89 -5.41 -37.73 0.36
CA ASP A 89 -4.94 -38.17 -0.95
C ASP A 89 -3.72 -39.10 -0.81
N ASP A 90 -2.79 -38.78 0.08
CA ASP A 90 -1.62 -39.62 0.38
C ASP A 90 -2.03 -40.96 1.01
N GLN A 91 -3.07 -40.98 1.86
CA GLN A 91 -3.61 -42.22 2.43
C GLN A 91 -4.26 -43.08 1.33
N GLN A 92 -5.12 -42.50 0.51
CA GLN A 92 -5.77 -43.21 -0.60
C GLN A 92 -4.73 -43.73 -1.60
N ARG A 93 -3.71 -42.95 -1.90
CA ARG A 93 -2.62 -43.37 -2.78
C ARG A 93 -1.86 -44.56 -2.19
N LYS A 94 -1.57 -44.56 -0.88
CA LYS A 94 -0.95 -45.71 -0.20
C LYS A 94 -1.85 -46.94 -0.22
N GLU A 95 -3.17 -46.78 -0.02
CA GLU A 95 -4.12 -47.88 -0.10
C GLU A 95 -4.16 -48.49 -1.51
N LEU A 96 -4.17 -47.65 -2.54
CA LEU A 96 -4.10 -48.08 -3.94
C LEU A 96 -2.75 -48.74 -4.25
N GLU A 97 -1.62 -48.17 -3.81
CA GLU A 97 -0.30 -48.76 -3.97
C GLU A 97 -0.22 -50.13 -3.29
N ASN A 98 -0.69 -50.29 -2.05
CA ASN A 98 -0.73 -51.57 -1.35
C ASN A 98 -1.66 -52.60 -2.03
N ALA A 99 -2.82 -52.17 -2.51
CA ALA A 99 -3.75 -53.03 -3.23
C ALA A 99 -3.17 -53.50 -4.57
N THR A 100 -2.38 -52.65 -5.22
CA THR A 100 -1.79 -52.94 -6.53
C THR A 100 -0.44 -53.64 -6.48
N GLU A 101 0.31 -53.55 -5.38
CA GLU A 101 1.63 -54.16 -5.22
C GLU A 101 1.63 -55.68 -5.45
N ASN A 102 0.50 -56.34 -5.18
CA ASN A 102 0.35 -57.79 -5.31
C ASN A 102 -0.26 -58.25 -6.65
N LEU A 103 -0.56 -57.35 -7.59
CA LEU A 103 -1.05 -57.76 -8.91
C LEU A 103 0.11 -58.22 -9.80
N PRO A 104 -0.05 -59.35 -10.53
CA PRO A 104 0.99 -59.90 -11.39
C PRO A 104 1.37 -58.98 -12.58
N ASP A 105 0.48 -58.07 -12.97
CA ASP A 105 0.69 -57.09 -14.06
C ASP A 105 0.99 -55.66 -13.56
N ALA A 106 1.18 -55.47 -12.25
CA ALA A 106 1.46 -54.15 -11.71
C ALA A 106 2.82 -53.63 -12.19
N ALA A 107 2.84 -52.38 -12.65
CA ALA A 107 4.08 -51.75 -13.07
C ALA A 107 5.04 -51.66 -11.87
N PRO A 108 6.33 -52.02 -12.01
CA PRO A 108 7.26 -52.08 -10.88
C PRO A 108 7.35 -50.73 -10.20
N GLY A 109 7.33 -50.72 -8.87
CA GLY A 109 7.38 -49.49 -8.07
C GLY A 109 8.69 -48.72 -8.28
N ALA A 110 8.70 -47.41 -8.00
CA ALA A 110 9.88 -46.56 -8.23
C ALA A 110 11.16 -47.10 -7.55
N ARG A 111 11.04 -47.69 -6.35
CA ARG A 111 12.15 -48.35 -5.64
C ARG A 111 12.65 -49.63 -6.30
N GLN A 112 11.75 -50.44 -6.86
CA GLN A 112 12.13 -51.65 -7.59
C GLN A 112 12.83 -51.27 -8.89
N ARG A 113 12.31 -50.29 -9.62
CA ARG A 113 12.95 -49.75 -10.84
C ARG A 113 14.36 -49.21 -10.56
N SER A 114 14.57 -48.50 -9.45
CA SER A 114 15.88 -47.97 -9.10
C SER A 114 16.87 -49.07 -8.73
N ARG A 115 16.45 -50.11 -7.98
CA ARG A 115 17.29 -51.28 -7.69
C ARG A 115 17.70 -52.01 -8.96
N VAL A 116 16.75 -52.30 -9.85
CA VAL A 116 17.01 -52.94 -11.14
C VAL A 116 17.95 -52.10 -11.99
N CYS A 117 17.79 -50.76 -12.02
CA CYS A 117 18.71 -49.88 -12.73
C CYS A 117 20.14 -49.94 -12.17
N ILE A 118 20.31 -49.97 -10.85
CA ILE A 118 21.62 -50.11 -10.22
C ILE A 118 22.26 -51.46 -10.59
N GLU A 119 21.51 -52.55 -10.53
CA GLU A 119 22.00 -53.88 -10.91
C GLU A 119 22.39 -53.93 -12.39
N LEU A 120 21.58 -53.35 -13.29
CA LEU A 120 21.88 -53.27 -14.71
C LEU A 120 23.15 -52.45 -14.99
N ARG A 121 23.35 -51.33 -14.28
CA ARG A 121 24.59 -50.55 -14.38
C ARG A 121 25.80 -51.31 -13.87
N GLN A 122 25.69 -52.03 -12.76
CA GLN A 122 26.78 -52.88 -12.25
C GLN A 122 27.15 -54.00 -13.24
N GLN A 123 26.16 -54.65 -13.84
CA GLN A 123 26.38 -55.68 -14.87
C GLN A 123 27.00 -55.11 -16.14
N ALA A 124 26.57 -53.91 -16.58
CA ALA A 124 27.16 -53.24 -17.73
C ALA A 124 28.64 -52.91 -17.49
N ARG A 125 28.98 -52.38 -16.31
CA ARG A 125 30.37 -52.12 -15.91
C ARG A 125 31.21 -53.40 -15.88
N ALA A 126 30.69 -54.48 -15.28
CA ALA A 126 31.40 -55.76 -15.21
C ALA A 126 31.67 -56.39 -16.60
N LYS A 127 30.80 -56.09 -17.59
CA LYS A 127 30.93 -56.58 -18.97
C LYS A 127 31.61 -55.59 -19.92
N GLY A 128 32.11 -54.45 -19.42
CA GLY A 128 32.73 -53.39 -20.23
C GLY A 128 31.78 -52.74 -21.24
N LYS A 129 30.46 -52.80 -21.00
CA LYS A 129 29.44 -52.22 -21.87
C LYS A 129 29.06 -50.81 -21.39
N PRO A 130 28.59 -49.93 -22.30
CA PRO A 130 28.10 -48.61 -21.92
C PRO A 130 26.92 -48.72 -20.95
N GLU A 131 26.84 -47.80 -19.98
CA GLU A 131 25.77 -47.82 -18.97
C GLU A 131 24.40 -47.59 -19.61
N PRO A 132 23.38 -48.38 -19.23
CA PRO A 132 22.03 -48.19 -19.73
C PRO A 132 21.38 -46.93 -19.15
N ALA A 133 20.61 -46.23 -20.00
CA ALA A 133 19.79 -45.09 -19.61
C ALA A 133 18.56 -45.59 -18.84
N CYS A 134 18.68 -45.50 -17.53
CA CYS A 134 17.62 -45.54 -16.55
C CYS A 134 17.89 -44.38 -15.56
#